data_AF-A0A7W8YHJ8-F1
#
_entry.id   AF-A0A7W8YHJ8-F1
#
_cell.length_a   1.000
_cell.length_b   1.000
_cell.length_c   1.000
_cell.angle_alpha   90.00
_cell.angle_beta   90.00
_cell.angle_gamma   90.00
#
_symmetry.space_group_name_H-M   'P 1'
#
loop_
_entity.id
_entity.type
_entity.pdbx_description
1 polymer ?
#
loop_
_entity_poly.entity_id
_entity_poly.type
_entity_poly.pdbx_seq_one_letter_code
_entity_poly.pdbx_strand_id
1 'polypeptide(L)'
;MERPDADGRAAVFVPVTGVKEDVLLAIRKGAAIVGFANHDRTITVYFESNRFDDPVLAKWEHKARKAYDRLIDNAPTVSKLTTSLVHFEQIGYINGKGITIRRMDSLKRWLSYSDALASCPENEIVPRTVMPKVDSVKV
;
A
#
# COMPACT_ATOMS: atom_id res chain seq x y z
N MET A 1 6.63 -13.24 9.43
CA MET A 1 7.45 -12.45 8.48
C MET A 1 7.79 -11.19 9.23
N GLU A 2 9.01 -11.08 9.74
CA GLU A 2 9.44 -9.96 10.59
C GLU A 2 9.40 -8.64 9.81
N ARG A 3 9.46 -7.50 10.53
CA ARG A 3 9.48 -6.19 9.89
C ARG A 3 10.66 -6.14 8.91
N PRO A 4 10.43 -5.80 7.63
CA PRO A 4 11.53 -5.69 6.69
C PRO A 4 12.47 -4.55 7.08
N ASP A 5 13.77 -4.83 7.07
CA ASP A 5 14.84 -3.83 7.15
C ASP A 5 15.02 -3.12 5.80
N ALA A 6 16.04 -2.26 5.65
CA ALA A 6 16.36 -1.63 4.37
C ALA A 6 16.44 -2.67 3.24
N ASP A 7 15.68 -2.45 2.16
CA ASP A 7 15.46 -3.36 1.02
C ASP A 7 14.67 -4.65 1.29
N GLY A 8 14.15 -4.82 2.50
CA GLY A 8 13.33 -5.96 2.89
C GLY A 8 11.98 -6.01 2.17
N ARG A 9 11.42 -7.21 2.10
CA ARG A 9 10.14 -7.45 1.40
C ARG A 9 8.97 -7.24 2.35
N ALA A 10 8.04 -6.37 1.97
CA ALA A 10 6.74 -6.25 2.62
C ALA A 10 5.64 -6.95 1.80
N ALA A 11 4.61 -7.42 2.48
CA ALA A 11 3.40 -7.92 1.84
C ALA A 11 2.51 -6.75 1.39
N VAL A 12 1.77 -6.97 0.30
CA VAL A 12 0.76 -6.04 -0.22
C VAL A 12 -0.61 -6.65 0.03
N PHE A 13 -1.54 -5.85 0.54
CA PHE A 13 -2.86 -6.30 0.96
C PHE A 13 -3.99 -5.52 0.30
N VAL A 14 -5.17 -6.14 0.26
CA VAL A 14 -6.46 -5.47 0.09
C VAL A 14 -7.41 -5.94 1.19
N PRO A 15 -8.43 -5.15 1.57
CA PRO A 15 -9.46 -5.63 2.49
C PRO A 15 -10.25 -6.78 1.87
N VAL A 16 -10.62 -7.78 2.67
CA VAL A 16 -11.52 -8.85 2.21
C VAL A 16 -12.94 -8.32 1.99
N THR A 17 -13.72 -8.99 1.15
CA THR A 17 -15.16 -8.72 1.05
C THR A 17 -15.84 -8.96 2.41
N GLY A 18 -16.61 -7.99 2.88
CA GLY A 18 -17.26 -8.06 4.19
C GLY A 18 -16.33 -7.75 5.38
N VAL A 19 -15.17 -7.14 5.13
CA VAL A 19 -14.35 -6.57 6.20
C VAL A 19 -15.18 -5.62 7.07
N LYS A 20 -14.88 -5.58 8.37
CA LYS A 20 -15.59 -4.71 9.31
C LYS A 20 -15.46 -3.24 8.91
N GLU A 21 -16.54 -2.50 9.09
CA GLU A 21 -16.66 -1.11 8.64
C GLU A 21 -15.67 -0.17 9.35
N ASP A 22 -15.39 -0.41 10.62
CA ASP A 22 -14.38 0.32 11.41
C ASP A 22 -12.98 0.24 10.76
N VAL A 23 -12.57 -0.93 10.29
CA VAL A 23 -11.30 -1.15 9.58
C VAL A 23 -11.31 -0.41 8.24
N LEU A 24 -12.42 -0.44 7.51
CA LEU A 24 -12.56 0.31 6.25
C LEU A 24 -12.49 1.82 6.44
N LEU A 25 -13.15 2.34 7.48
CA LEU A 25 -13.13 3.75 7.84
C LEU A 25 -11.71 4.23 8.17
N ALA A 26 -10.93 3.39 8.87
CA ALA A 26 -9.55 3.70 9.21
C ALA A 26 -8.64 3.79 7.97
N ILE A 27 -8.72 2.80 7.08
CA ILE A 27 -7.83 2.67 5.91
C ILE A 27 -8.22 3.62 4.78
N ARG A 28 -9.52 3.92 4.68
CA ARG A 28 -10.16 4.70 3.61
C ARG A 28 -10.18 3.96 2.27
N LYS A 29 -11.21 4.24 1.49
CA LYS A 29 -11.42 3.66 0.16
C LYS A 29 -10.26 4.04 -0.77
N GLY A 30 -9.83 3.08 -1.59
CA GLY A 30 -8.84 3.29 -2.65
C GLY A 30 -7.39 3.38 -2.17
N ALA A 31 -7.15 3.11 -0.89
CA ALA A 31 -5.81 3.10 -0.32
C ALA A 31 -4.97 1.93 -0.84
N ALA A 32 -3.67 2.17 -0.93
CA ALA A 32 -2.68 1.10 -1.04
C ALA A 32 -2.23 0.68 0.36
N ILE A 33 -2.11 -0.62 0.60
CA ILE A 33 -1.87 -1.20 1.92
C ILE A 33 -0.67 -2.14 1.84
N VAL A 34 0.32 -1.91 2.68
CA VAL A 34 1.54 -2.72 2.77
C VAL A 34 1.84 -3.05 4.22
N GLY A 35 2.43 -4.20 4.50
CA GLY A 35 2.63 -4.61 5.89
C GLY A 35 3.47 -5.85 6.08
N PHE A 36 3.56 -6.29 7.33
CA PHE A 36 4.26 -7.49 7.76
C PHE A 36 3.48 -8.18 8.88
N ALA A 37 3.79 -9.46 9.11
CA ALA A 37 3.11 -10.29 10.10
C ALA A 37 3.89 -10.34 11.41
N ASN A 38 3.23 -9.97 12.51
CA ASN A 38 3.79 -9.99 13.85
C ASN A 38 3.82 -11.44 14.40
N HIS A 39 4.64 -11.69 15.43
CA HIS A 39 4.75 -13.02 16.06
C HIS A 39 3.45 -13.47 16.74
N ASP A 40 2.61 -12.52 17.16
CA ASP A 40 1.33 -12.74 17.85
C ASP A 40 0.15 -13.05 16.89
N ARG A 41 0.44 -13.36 15.61
CA ARG A 41 -0.55 -13.62 14.54
C ARG A 41 -1.37 -12.40 14.12
N THR A 42 -1.02 -11.20 14.56
CA THR A 42 -1.54 -9.96 13.98
C THR A 42 -0.68 -9.51 12.79
N ILE A 43 -1.15 -8.52 12.04
CA ILE A 43 -0.35 -7.81 11.05
C ILE A 43 -0.23 -6.34 11.43
N THR A 44 0.92 -5.76 11.12
CA THR A 44 1.11 -4.31 11.12
C THR A 44 1.09 -3.83 9.67
N VAL A 45 0.16 -2.94 9.35
CA VAL A 45 0.01 -2.36 8.02
C VAL A 45 0.24 -0.85 8.04
N TYR A 46 0.84 -0.36 6.97
CA TYR A 46 0.95 1.04 6.59
C TYR A 46 0.11 1.24 5.33
N PHE A 47 -0.55 2.39 5.21
CA PHE A 47 -1.41 2.66 4.07
C PHE A 47 -1.32 4.11 3.60
N GLU A 48 -1.77 4.37 2.37
CA GLU A 48 -1.89 5.70 1.79
C GLU A 48 -3.11 5.77 0.87
N SER A 49 -4.01 6.74 1.14
CA SER A 49 -5.27 6.93 0.42
C SER A 49 -5.28 8.17 -0.45
N ASN A 50 -4.17 8.92 -0.51
CA ASN A 50 -4.10 10.25 -1.10
C ASN A 50 -5.10 11.24 -0.49
N ARG A 51 -5.15 11.33 0.85
CA ARG A 51 -6.13 12.18 1.59
C ARG A 51 -6.19 13.64 1.13
N PHE A 52 -5.08 14.16 0.61
CA PHE A 52 -4.90 15.58 0.29
C PHE A 52 -4.89 15.84 -1.22
N ASP A 53 -5.32 14.87 -2.03
CA ASP A 53 -5.40 14.97 -3.49
C ASP A 53 -4.07 15.42 -4.14
N ASP A 54 -2.96 14.89 -3.63
CA ASP A 54 -1.63 15.10 -4.20
C ASP A 54 -1.58 14.43 -5.59
N PRO A 55 -1.33 15.18 -6.68
CA PRO A 55 -1.25 14.63 -8.04
C PRO A 55 -0.20 13.53 -8.17
N VAL A 56 0.87 13.58 -7.38
CA VAL A 56 1.93 12.57 -7.37
C VAL A 56 1.41 11.22 -6.86
N LEU A 57 0.31 11.20 -6.09
CA LEU A 57 -0.29 10.00 -5.51
C LEU A 57 -1.58 9.57 -6.22
N ALA A 58 -1.85 10.10 -7.43
CA ALA A 58 -3.00 9.71 -8.24
C ALA A 58 -2.97 8.21 -8.60
N LYS A 59 -1.79 7.65 -8.89
CA LYS A 59 -1.61 6.24 -9.21
C LYS A 59 -1.50 5.37 -7.95
N TRP A 60 -2.08 4.17 -7.98
CA TRP A 60 -2.08 3.26 -6.84
C TRP A 60 -0.68 2.79 -6.44
N GLU A 61 0.20 2.55 -7.41
CA GLU A 61 1.59 2.15 -7.15
C GLU A 61 2.39 3.25 -6.41
N HIS A 62 2.06 4.53 -6.61
CA HIS A 62 2.72 5.63 -5.90
C HIS A 62 2.27 5.69 -4.44
N LYS A 63 0.97 5.44 -4.18
CA LYS A 63 0.44 5.25 -2.82
C LYS A 63 1.12 4.07 -2.13
N ALA A 64 1.25 2.93 -2.82
CA ALA A 64 1.90 1.73 -2.29
C ALA A 64 3.37 2.00 -1.93
N ARG A 65 4.09 2.73 -2.79
CA ARG A 65 5.48 3.14 -2.55
C ARG A 65 5.60 4.00 -1.30
N LYS A 66 4.78 5.06 -1.17
CA LYS A 66 4.79 5.94 -0.01
C LYS A 66 4.48 5.20 1.30
N ALA A 67 3.53 4.27 1.27
CA ALA A 67 3.22 3.44 2.43
C ALA A 67 4.39 2.51 2.79
N TYR A 68 5.10 1.97 1.80
CA TYR A 68 6.27 1.12 2.00
C TYR A 68 7.46 1.89 2.56
N ASP A 69 7.74 3.08 2.03
CA ASP A 69 8.84 3.91 2.51
C ASP A 69 8.63 4.25 4.00
N ARG A 70 7.40 4.61 4.40
CA ARG A 70 7.04 4.81 5.82
C ARG A 70 7.23 3.57 6.68
N LEU A 71 6.97 2.39 6.14
CA LEU A 71 7.12 1.12 6.84
C LEU A 71 8.61 0.85 7.10
N ILE A 72 9.45 0.99 6.08
CA ILE A 72 10.91 0.82 6.17
C ILE A 72 11.51 1.82 7.16
N ASP A 73 11.11 3.09 7.08
CA ASP A 73 11.57 4.15 7.97
C ASP A 73 10.99 4.05 9.38
N ASN A 74 10.07 3.12 9.63
CA ASN A 74 9.29 3.02 10.86
C ASN A 74 8.65 4.36 11.26
N ALA A 75 8.16 5.11 10.27
CA ALA A 75 7.71 6.48 10.47
C ALA A 75 6.54 6.55 11.47
N PRO A 76 6.54 7.52 12.41
CA PRO A 76 5.38 7.80 13.25
C PRO A 76 4.27 8.40 12.37
N THR A 77 3.21 7.64 12.12
CA THR A 77 2.11 8.07 11.23
C THR A 77 0.76 7.56 11.71
N VAL A 78 -0.30 8.34 11.44
CA VAL A 78 -1.70 7.93 11.64
C VAL A 78 -2.17 6.94 10.58
N SER A 79 -1.44 6.79 9.47
CA SER A 79 -1.75 5.83 8.42
C SER A 79 -1.07 4.47 8.67
N LYS A 80 -1.20 3.99 9.91
CA LYS A 80 -0.66 2.72 10.41
C LYS A 80 -1.71 2.05 11.29
N LEU A 81 -1.85 0.73 11.17
CA LEU A 81 -2.78 -0.07 11.96
C LEU A 81 -2.16 -1.43 12.29
N THR A 82 -2.37 -1.89 13.53
CA THR A 82 -2.13 -3.29 13.91
C THR A 82 -3.47 -3.98 14.12
N THR A 83 -3.71 -5.08 13.41
CA THR A 83 -5.00 -5.77 13.45
C THR A 83 -4.88 -7.22 12.99
N SER A 84 -5.98 -7.97 13.04
CA SER A 84 -6.03 -9.37 12.62
C SER A 84 -5.91 -9.52 11.09
N LEU A 85 -5.17 -10.54 10.66
CA LEU A 85 -5.00 -10.89 9.24
C LEU A 85 -6.33 -11.21 8.56
N VAL A 86 -7.35 -11.67 9.29
CA VAL A 86 -8.66 -12.07 8.74
C VAL A 86 -9.38 -10.95 7.98
N HIS A 87 -8.99 -9.70 8.21
CA HIS A 87 -9.54 -8.53 7.53
C HIS A 87 -8.92 -8.27 6.16
N PHE A 88 -7.85 -8.99 5.80
CA PHE A 88 -7.06 -8.72 4.60
C PHE A 88 -6.78 -9.96 3.77
N GLU A 89 -6.79 -9.76 2.46
CA GLU A 89 -6.22 -10.68 1.49
C GLU A 89 -4.83 -10.16 1.09
N GLN A 90 -3.81 -11.02 1.18
CA GLN A 90 -2.51 -10.71 0.61
C GLN A 90 -2.56 -10.90 -0.91
N ILE A 91 -2.32 -9.81 -1.64
CA ILE A 91 -2.36 -9.80 -3.10
C ILE A 91 -0.98 -9.79 -3.75
N GLY A 92 0.10 -9.63 -2.97
CA GLY A 92 1.43 -9.50 -3.56
C GLY A 92 2.51 -9.10 -2.57
N TYR A 93 3.58 -8.52 -3.12
CA TYR A 93 4.74 -8.04 -2.38
C TYR A 93 5.30 -6.75 -2.98
N ILE A 94 5.95 -5.96 -2.14
CA ILE A 94 6.71 -4.76 -2.52
C ILE A 94 8.11 -4.83 -1.87
N ASN A 95 9.12 -4.33 -2.57
CA ASN A 95 10.47 -4.12 -2.06
C ASN A 95 11.13 -2.91 -2.72
N GLY A 96 12.43 -2.70 -2.49
CA GLY A 96 13.20 -1.61 -3.09
C GLY A 96 13.25 -1.59 -4.62
N LYS A 97 12.95 -2.71 -5.30
CA LYS A 97 13.00 -2.85 -6.77
C LYS A 97 11.66 -2.62 -7.47
N GLY A 98 10.54 -2.89 -6.80
CA GLY A 98 9.22 -2.79 -7.43
C GLY A 98 8.11 -3.45 -6.63
N ILE A 99 6.97 -3.63 -7.29
CA ILE A 99 5.76 -4.28 -6.78
C ILE A 99 5.48 -5.50 -7.66
N THR A 100 5.13 -6.61 -7.03
CA THR A 100 4.60 -7.80 -7.70
C THR A 100 3.20 -8.09 -7.17
N ILE A 101 2.19 -7.95 -8.03
CA ILE A 101 0.80 -8.23 -7.75
C ILE A 101 0.48 -9.63 -8.26
N ARG A 102 0.15 -10.55 -7.36
CA ARG A 102 -0.21 -11.94 -7.68
C ARG A 102 -1.72 -12.16 -7.81
N ARG A 103 -2.52 -11.21 -7.35
CA ARG A 103 -4.00 -11.27 -7.36
C ARG A 103 -4.57 -9.96 -7.89
N MET A 104 -4.38 -9.72 -9.18
CA MET A 104 -4.80 -8.48 -9.84
C MET A 104 -6.32 -8.27 -9.78
N ASP A 105 -7.11 -9.34 -9.89
CA ASP A 105 -8.57 -9.24 -9.81
C ASP A 105 -9.05 -8.77 -8.44
N SER A 106 -8.39 -9.19 -7.36
CA SER A 106 -8.68 -8.70 -6.00
C SER A 106 -8.35 -7.21 -5.87
N LEU A 107 -7.24 -6.76 -6.48
CA LEU A 107 -6.90 -5.33 -6.52
C LEU A 107 -7.94 -4.53 -7.31
N LYS A 108 -8.29 -4.98 -8.52
CA LYS A 108 -9.31 -4.33 -9.36
C LYS A 108 -10.64 -4.23 -8.64
N ARG A 109 -11.08 -5.31 -7.97
CA ARG A 109 -12.32 -5.30 -7.17
C ARG A 109 -12.28 -4.25 -6.05
N TRP A 110 -11.18 -4.18 -5.30
CA TRP A 110 -11.00 -3.17 -4.25
C TRP A 110 -11.05 -1.75 -4.81
N LEU A 111 -10.36 -1.49 -5.92
CA LEU A 111 -10.34 -0.18 -6.55
C LEU A 111 -11.68 0.19 -7.19
N SER A 112 -12.39 -0.75 -7.81
CA SER A 112 -13.75 -0.53 -8.32
C SER A 112 -14.72 -0.19 -7.19
N TYR A 113 -14.70 -0.95 -6.08
CA TYR A 113 -15.51 -0.64 -4.89
C TYR A 113 -15.21 0.76 -4.31
N SER A 114 -13.98 1.23 -4.54
CA SER A 114 -13.48 2.50 -4.05
C SER A 114 -13.62 3.66 -5.03
N ASP A 115 -14.23 3.46 -6.20
CA ASP A 115 -14.29 4.43 -7.30
C ASP A 115 -12.90 4.96 -7.72
N ALA A 116 -11.90 4.07 -7.67
CA ALA A 116 -10.50 4.38 -7.91
C ALA A 116 -9.87 3.47 -8.97
N LEU A 117 -10.69 2.81 -9.81
CA LEU A 117 -10.21 1.85 -10.82
C LEU A 117 -9.23 2.49 -11.81
N ALA A 118 -9.40 3.78 -12.13
CA ALA A 118 -8.49 4.54 -12.97
C ALA A 118 -7.06 4.64 -12.40
N SER A 119 -6.88 4.44 -11.09
CA SER A 119 -5.56 4.42 -10.45
C SER A 119 -4.88 3.05 -10.48
N CYS A 120 -5.54 2.01 -10.99
CA CYS A 120 -5.02 0.65 -11.03
C CYS A 120 -3.78 0.57 -11.92
N PRO A 121 -2.71 -0.15 -11.52
CA PRO A 121 -1.59 -0.42 -12.40
C PRO A 121 -2.01 -1.21 -13.63
N GLU A 122 -1.34 -0.95 -14.76
CA GLU A 122 -1.59 -1.64 -16.02
C GLU A 122 -1.09 -3.10 -16.00
N ASN A 123 -0.02 -3.38 -15.25
CA ASN A 123 0.67 -4.67 -15.22
C ASN A 123 0.84 -5.20 -13.78
N GLU A 124 0.94 -6.52 -13.62
CA GLU A 124 1.19 -7.18 -12.34
C GLU A 124 2.58 -6.90 -11.77
N ILE A 125 3.55 -6.61 -12.63
CA ILE A 125 4.90 -6.24 -12.25
C ILE A 125 5.04 -4.75 -12.48
N VAL A 126 5.17 -4.00 -11.39
CA VAL A 126 5.38 -2.56 -11.42
C VAL A 126 6.81 -2.27 -10.99
N PRO A 127 7.72 -1.98 -11.93
CA PRO A 127 9.08 -1.57 -11.60
C PRO A 127 9.07 -0.31 -10.74
N ARG A 128 10.09 -0.13 -9.90
CA ARG A 128 10.28 1.17 -9.24
C ARG A 128 10.61 2.23 -10.29
N THR A 129 9.64 3.08 -10.58
CA THR A 129 9.88 4.33 -11.28
C THR A 129 10.57 5.29 -10.32
N VAL A 130 11.86 5.54 -10.55
CA VAL A 130 12.54 6.67 -9.92
C VAL A 130 11.98 7.91 -10.63
N MET A 131 11.07 8.63 -9.99
CA MET A 131 10.72 9.95 -10.53
C MET A 131 11.98 10.80 -10.47
N PRO A 132 12.44 11.39 -11.59
CA PRO A 132 13.55 12.32 -11.54
C PRO A 132 13.14 13.44 -10.58
N LYS A 133 13.97 13.65 -9.54
CA LYS A 133 13.84 14.82 -8.68
C LYS A 133 13.93 16.02 -9.61
N VAL A 134 12.87 16.81 -9.71
CA VAL A 134 12.97 18.11 -10.39
C VAL A 134 13.96 18.90 -9.56
N ASP A 135 15.18 19.06 -10.07
CA ASP A 135 16.18 19.92 -9.44
C ASP A 135 15.53 21.29 -9.28
N SER A 136 15.33 21.68 -8.02
CA SER A 136 14.83 23.00 -7.69
C SER A 136 15.94 23.96 -8.13
N VAL A 137 15.81 24.52 -9.33
CA VAL A 137 16.67 25.61 -9.78
C VAL A 137 16.47 26.73 -8.77
N LYS A 138 17.48 26.92 -7.92
CA LYS A 138 17.57 28.11 -7.08
C LYS A 138 17.75 29.29 -8.05
N VAL A 139 16.72 30.11 -8.17
CA VAL A 139 16.81 31.47 -8.72
C VAL A 139 17.28 32.39 -7.61
#